data_AF-A0A0F7Y5X4-F1
#
_entry.id   AF-A0A0F7Y5X4-F1
#
_cell.length_a   1.000
_cell.length_b   1.000
_cell.length_c   1.000
_cell.angle_alpha   90.00
_cell.angle_beta   90.00
_cell.angle_gamma   90.00
#
_symmetry.space_group_name_H-M   'P 1'
#
loop_
_entity.id
_entity.type
_entity.pdbx_description
1 polymer ?
#
loop_
_entity_poly.entity_id
_entity_poly.type
_entity_poly.pdbx_seq_one_letter_code
_entity_poly.pdbx_strand_id
1 'polypeptide(L)'
;MRRAISITVLSALAGLAQAEGTTPFDCNQFMQFGGNVDQARQTFAQGPESMSWNWFVCLNQPVESNSPNRVWETLKPSDQVYLSNGAAPLPWGQSEPVPAAVLQAAQAQGLNPGRTFHNLNAVQQVDGLILEMGGAVPTAQQGQPVRFQLLMGEDTFDYIVQKQVYNVNGQAALTSNLAFPSTAWELKAAWLWIGNNPDYQQQLQGDGYYIAQAYHQQDNGQYQVGYAALSGLHVVNKLNPQWVWTTFENRNNGKYTVTNAIPPTPMSNSTGPTPAAQTANTTFQAMYPALAQYELIGTQSETNPKLLANSQLESAFQSQSSCFACHGTAAYSKTKGYFNFAQKQQGGIVYPTAEVPASEFAGYNKLDFVWSLKRAQWQR
;
A
#
# COMPACT_ATOMS: atom_id res chain seq x y z
N MET A 1 -17.88 -61.86 -41.89
CA MET A 1 -18.96 -61.55 -42.85
C MET A 1 -19.67 -60.29 -42.42
N ARG A 2 -19.92 -59.38 -43.38
CA ARG A 2 -20.81 -58.20 -43.32
C ARG A 2 -20.35 -57.07 -42.37
N ARG A 3 -19.78 -55.99 -42.92
CA ARG A 3 -20.43 -54.81 -43.58
C ARG A 3 -20.64 -53.70 -42.52
N ALA A 4 -20.40 -52.40 -42.74
CA ALA A 4 -19.78 -51.66 -43.84
C ALA A 4 -19.72 -50.17 -43.41
N ILE A 5 -18.79 -49.40 -44.01
CA ILE A 5 -18.92 -48.00 -44.47
C ILE A 5 -18.97 -46.93 -43.36
N SER A 6 -17.87 -46.21 -43.10
CA SER A 6 -17.27 -45.06 -43.83
C SER A 6 -18.00 -43.74 -43.60
N ILE A 7 -17.24 -42.68 -43.29
CA ILE A 7 -17.09 -41.42 -44.05
C ILE A 7 -16.53 -40.32 -43.12
N THR A 8 -15.30 -39.92 -43.43
CA THR A 8 -14.79 -38.55 -43.55
C THR A 8 -15.34 -37.45 -42.65
N VAL A 9 -14.48 -36.79 -41.87
CA VAL A 9 -14.55 -35.33 -41.62
C VAL A 9 -13.14 -34.74 -41.55
N LEU A 10 -12.94 -33.71 -42.38
CA LEU A 10 -11.82 -32.77 -42.42
C LEU A 10 -11.80 -31.87 -41.16
N SER A 11 -10.62 -31.32 -40.86
CA SER A 11 -10.37 -30.07 -40.14
C SER A 11 -10.65 -29.98 -38.62
N ALA A 12 -9.57 -29.78 -37.86
CA ALA A 12 -9.49 -28.86 -36.72
C ALA A 12 -7.99 -28.53 -36.50
N LEU A 13 -7.54 -27.32 -36.85
CA LEU A 13 -7.55 -26.12 -36.01
C LEU A 13 -6.63 -26.20 -34.79
N ALA A 14 -5.74 -25.19 -34.77
CA ALA A 14 -5.10 -24.57 -33.63
C ALA A 14 -4.06 -25.40 -32.87
N GLY A 15 -2.80 -24.99 -33.04
CA GLY A 15 -1.74 -25.26 -32.08
C GLY A 15 -2.17 -24.82 -30.70
N LEU A 16 -2.36 -25.80 -29.83
CA LEU A 16 -2.34 -25.60 -28.40
C LEU A 16 -0.87 -25.44 -28.03
N ALA A 17 -0.43 -24.19 -27.91
CA ALA A 17 0.71 -23.87 -27.06
C ALA A 17 0.31 -24.30 -25.65
N GLN A 18 0.75 -25.50 -25.27
CA GLN A 18 0.61 -26.02 -23.94
C GLN A 18 1.42 -25.13 -23.00
N ALA A 19 0.72 -24.60 -21.99
CA ALA A 19 1.19 -24.08 -20.73
C ALA A 19 2.70 -24.30 -20.47
N GLU A 20 3.49 -23.25 -20.63
CA GLU A 20 4.78 -23.16 -19.95
C GLU A 20 4.48 -23.18 -18.45
N GLY A 21 4.95 -24.22 -17.78
CA GLY A 21 4.80 -24.37 -16.33
C GLY A 21 5.38 -23.14 -15.64
N THR A 22 4.53 -22.41 -14.91
CA THR A 22 4.94 -21.24 -14.15
C THR A 22 5.81 -21.69 -12.99
N THR A 23 7.11 -21.66 -13.20
CA THR A 23 8.05 -21.71 -12.08
C THR A 23 7.70 -20.53 -11.15
N PRO A 24 7.48 -20.76 -9.85
CA PRO A 24 7.18 -19.69 -8.91
C PRO A 24 8.23 -18.58 -9.03
N PHE A 25 7.79 -17.32 -9.01
CA PHE A 25 8.69 -16.18 -9.02
C PHE A 25 9.66 -16.25 -7.84
N ASP A 26 10.94 -15.98 -8.10
CA ASP A 26 11.96 -16.01 -7.05
C ASP A 26 11.85 -14.77 -6.15
N CYS A 27 11.42 -14.99 -4.91
CA CYS A 27 11.33 -13.93 -3.91
C CYS A 27 12.68 -13.59 -3.26
N ASN A 28 13.77 -14.30 -3.58
CA ASN A 28 15.08 -13.94 -3.07
C ASN A 28 15.50 -12.55 -3.59
N GLN A 29 15.85 -11.65 -2.67
CA GLN A 29 16.29 -10.29 -2.99
C GLN A 29 15.33 -9.51 -3.90
N PHE A 30 14.02 -9.79 -3.86
CA PHE A 30 13.06 -9.11 -4.75
C PHE A 30 12.99 -7.60 -4.52
N MET A 31 13.26 -7.13 -3.30
CA MET A 31 13.38 -5.71 -2.96
C MET A 31 14.57 -5.03 -3.66
N GLN A 32 15.61 -5.81 -3.99
CA GLN A 32 16.74 -5.40 -4.85
C GLN A 32 16.56 -5.85 -6.30
N PHE A 33 15.34 -6.25 -6.69
CA PHE A 33 15.00 -6.74 -8.02
C PHE A 33 15.89 -7.90 -8.50
N GLY A 34 16.18 -8.84 -7.59
CA GLY A 34 17.02 -10.01 -7.88
C GLY A 34 18.49 -9.66 -8.21
N GLY A 35 18.94 -8.46 -7.82
CA GLY A 35 20.29 -7.97 -8.11
C GLY A 35 20.50 -7.51 -9.55
N ASN A 36 19.48 -7.52 -10.39
CA ASN A 36 19.55 -7.07 -11.79
C ASN A 36 18.34 -6.21 -12.16
N VAL A 37 18.44 -4.91 -11.86
CA VAL A 37 17.38 -3.93 -12.09
C VAL A 37 16.98 -3.84 -13.57
N ASP A 38 17.93 -3.96 -14.51
CA ASP A 38 17.62 -3.85 -15.94
C ASP A 38 16.86 -5.08 -16.45
N GLN A 39 17.20 -6.28 -15.98
CA GLN A 39 16.41 -7.47 -16.26
C GLN A 39 15.00 -7.35 -15.67
N ALA A 40 14.88 -6.86 -14.44
CA ALA A 40 13.57 -6.65 -13.81
C ALA A 40 12.72 -5.61 -14.56
N ARG A 41 13.32 -4.55 -15.12
CA ARG A 41 12.64 -3.59 -16.01
C ARG A 41 12.14 -4.24 -17.28
N GLN A 42 12.96 -5.08 -17.91
CA GLN A 42 12.56 -5.82 -19.12
C GLN A 42 11.39 -6.76 -18.84
N THR A 43 11.43 -7.51 -17.73
CA THR A 43 10.33 -8.38 -17.31
C THR A 43 9.09 -7.57 -16.94
N PHE A 44 9.23 -6.46 -16.22
CA PHE A 44 8.12 -5.57 -15.88
C PHE A 44 7.44 -5.01 -17.14
N ALA A 45 8.20 -4.56 -18.14
CA ALA A 45 7.65 -4.04 -19.38
C ALA A 45 6.83 -5.07 -20.18
N GLN A 46 7.08 -6.37 -19.99
CA GLN A 46 6.33 -7.46 -20.62
C GLN A 46 5.02 -7.78 -19.89
N GLY A 47 4.93 -7.50 -18.59
CA GLY A 47 3.76 -7.81 -17.77
C GLY A 47 3.75 -7.08 -16.44
N PRO A 48 3.39 -5.77 -16.42
CA PRO A 48 3.39 -4.96 -15.20
C PRO A 48 2.52 -5.56 -14.10
N GLU A 49 1.32 -6.03 -14.43
CA GLU A 49 0.35 -6.59 -13.48
C GLU A 49 0.82 -7.92 -12.90
N SER A 50 1.43 -8.78 -13.72
CA SER A 50 2.02 -10.05 -13.26
C SER A 50 3.22 -9.80 -12.34
N MET A 51 4.08 -8.84 -12.67
CA MET A 51 5.21 -8.46 -11.83
C MET A 51 4.75 -7.83 -10.51
N SER A 52 3.74 -6.96 -10.55
CA SER A 52 3.06 -6.41 -9.37
C SER A 52 2.50 -7.48 -8.45
N TRP A 53 1.86 -8.50 -9.02
CA TRP A 53 1.39 -9.67 -8.26
C TRP A 53 2.53 -10.49 -7.66
N ASN A 54 3.62 -10.72 -8.41
CA ASN A 54 4.81 -11.39 -7.89
C ASN A 54 5.37 -10.65 -6.66
N TRP A 55 5.48 -9.32 -6.71
CA TRP A 55 5.90 -8.53 -5.56
C TRP A 55 4.93 -8.63 -4.39
N PHE A 56 3.62 -8.56 -4.63
CA PHE A 56 2.61 -8.72 -3.58
C PHE A 56 2.67 -10.10 -2.92
N VAL A 57 2.90 -11.16 -3.70
CA VAL A 57 3.14 -12.52 -3.19
C VAL A 57 4.38 -12.54 -2.30
N CYS A 58 5.52 -12.00 -2.78
CA CYS A 58 6.77 -11.99 -2.01
C CYS A 58 6.66 -11.17 -0.72
N LEU A 59 6.00 -10.01 -0.76
CA LEU A 59 5.72 -9.19 0.41
C LEU A 59 4.91 -9.94 1.47
N ASN A 60 4.01 -10.84 1.05
CA ASN A 60 3.16 -11.64 1.93
C ASN A 60 3.72 -13.04 2.28
N GLN A 61 4.93 -13.36 1.85
CA GLN A 61 5.62 -14.57 2.35
C GLN A 61 5.97 -14.40 3.83
N PRO A 62 6.00 -15.48 4.63
CA PRO A 62 6.65 -15.47 5.94
C PRO A 62 8.11 -15.00 5.80
N VAL A 63 8.61 -14.24 6.77
CA VAL A 63 10.02 -13.78 6.78
C VAL A 63 11.00 -14.95 6.73
N GLU A 64 10.66 -16.02 7.44
CA GLU A 64 11.37 -17.29 7.46
C GLU A 64 10.37 -18.42 7.77
N SER A 65 10.80 -19.67 7.65
CA SER A 65 9.94 -20.82 7.94
C SER A 65 9.34 -20.74 9.36
N ASN A 66 8.02 -20.83 9.45
CA ASN A 66 7.23 -20.71 10.69
C ASN A 66 7.17 -19.31 11.32
N SER A 67 7.71 -18.28 10.67
CA SER A 67 7.53 -16.91 11.16
C SER A 67 6.05 -16.48 11.04
N PRO A 68 5.46 -15.89 12.10
CA PRO A 68 4.12 -15.33 12.03
C PRO A 68 4.08 -13.98 11.29
N ASN A 69 5.25 -13.37 11.06
CA ASN A 69 5.38 -12.09 10.40
C ASN A 69 5.61 -12.28 8.89
N ARG A 70 5.04 -11.39 8.11
CA ARG A 70 5.24 -11.28 6.66
C ARG A 70 6.42 -10.38 6.35
N VAL A 71 7.01 -10.54 5.17
CA VAL A 71 8.14 -9.70 4.73
C VAL A 71 7.80 -8.22 4.78
N TRP A 72 6.59 -7.82 4.38
CA TRP A 72 6.22 -6.40 4.43
C TRP A 72 6.11 -5.85 5.88
N GLU A 73 5.83 -6.70 6.87
CA GLU A 73 5.73 -6.29 8.28
C GLU A 73 7.10 -5.99 8.90
N THR A 74 8.21 -6.34 8.22
CA THR A 74 9.57 -5.99 8.67
C THR A 74 10.06 -4.67 8.10
N LEU A 75 9.30 -4.02 7.21
CA LEU A 75 9.65 -2.70 6.70
C LEU A 75 9.52 -1.64 7.80
N LYS A 76 10.37 -0.61 7.75
CA LYS A 76 10.41 0.43 8.78
C LYS A 76 9.14 1.28 8.75
N PRO A 77 8.34 1.35 9.84
CA PRO A 77 7.19 2.23 9.91
C PRO A 77 7.61 3.70 9.92
N SER A 78 6.87 4.56 9.21
CA SER A 78 7.21 5.98 9.09
C SER A 78 7.22 6.74 10.43
N ASP A 79 6.45 6.30 11.43
CA ASP A 79 6.43 6.86 12.78
C ASP A 79 7.69 6.52 13.59
N GLN A 80 8.53 5.60 13.10
CA GLN A 80 9.87 5.32 13.63
C GLN A 80 10.98 6.04 12.84
N VAL A 81 10.62 6.77 11.78
CA VAL A 81 11.56 7.55 10.95
C VAL A 81 11.41 9.03 11.24
N TYR A 82 10.17 9.51 11.24
CA TYR A 82 9.83 10.92 11.44
C TYR A 82 9.49 11.17 12.91
N LEU A 83 10.53 11.14 13.75
CA LEU A 83 10.38 11.20 15.20
C LEU A 83 10.01 12.59 15.71
N SER A 84 9.45 12.61 16.93
CA SER A 84 9.19 13.86 17.66
C SER A 84 10.47 14.71 17.77
N ASN A 85 10.31 16.04 17.75
CA ASN A 85 11.41 17.01 17.77
C ASN A 85 12.47 16.78 16.67
N GLY A 86 12.10 16.15 15.54
CA GLY A 86 13.01 15.93 14.41
C GLY A 86 14.24 15.08 14.75
N ALA A 87 14.12 14.23 15.77
CA ALA A 87 15.22 13.37 16.22
C ALA A 87 15.66 12.39 15.11
N ALA A 88 16.92 12.00 15.15
CA ALA A 88 17.43 10.96 14.26
C ALA A 88 16.78 9.62 14.60
N PRO A 89 16.31 8.86 13.60
CA PRO A 89 15.72 7.55 13.84
C PRO A 89 16.78 6.52 14.26
N LEU A 90 16.33 5.44 14.92
CA LEU A 90 17.17 4.28 15.17
C LEU A 90 17.61 3.61 13.86
N PRO A 91 18.78 2.94 13.83
CA PRO A 91 19.27 2.20 12.66
C PRO A 91 18.22 1.24 12.08
N TRP A 92 18.33 0.88 10.80
CA TRP A 92 17.34 0.04 10.10
C TRP A 92 16.92 -1.21 10.88
N GLY A 93 17.88 -2.01 11.35
CA GLY A 93 17.63 -3.24 12.12
C GLY A 93 17.15 -3.07 13.57
N GLN A 94 16.88 -1.84 14.01
CA GLN A 94 16.34 -1.54 15.35
C GLN A 94 14.98 -0.87 15.26
N SER A 95 14.02 -1.34 16.05
CA SER A 95 12.68 -0.75 16.14
C SER A 95 12.55 0.12 17.39
N GLU A 96 11.75 1.18 17.30
CA GLU A 96 11.25 1.85 18.50
C GLU A 96 10.48 0.84 19.36
N PRO A 97 10.69 0.82 20.69
CA PRO A 97 10.02 -0.15 21.55
C PRO A 97 8.51 0.07 21.53
N VAL A 98 7.76 -1.02 21.41
CA VAL A 98 6.31 -0.99 21.63
C VAL A 98 6.05 -0.44 23.05
N PRO A 99 5.13 0.52 23.24
CA PRO A 99 4.88 1.11 24.55
C PRO A 99 4.59 0.04 25.61
N ALA A 100 5.17 0.18 26.81
CA ALA A 100 5.00 -0.83 27.87
C ALA A 100 3.53 -1.11 28.21
N ALA A 101 2.69 -0.07 28.19
CA ALA A 101 1.24 -0.20 28.40
C ALA A 101 0.56 -1.06 27.31
N VAL A 102 1.04 -1.00 26.06
CA VAL A 102 0.55 -1.86 24.97
C VAL A 102 0.93 -3.31 25.22
N LEU A 103 2.18 -3.58 25.61
CA LEU A 103 2.64 -4.94 25.91
C LEU A 103 1.89 -5.55 27.12
N GLN A 104 1.64 -4.75 28.16
CA GLN A 104 0.86 -5.17 29.33
C GLN A 104 -0.59 -5.52 28.93
N ALA A 105 -1.24 -4.67 28.14
CA ALA A 105 -2.60 -4.92 27.65
C ALA A 105 -2.65 -6.14 26.72
N ALA A 106 -1.66 -6.29 25.82
CA ALA A 106 -1.54 -7.43 24.93
C ALA A 106 -1.44 -8.76 25.71
N GLN A 107 -0.57 -8.80 26.73
CA GLN A 107 -0.42 -9.98 27.57
C GLN A 107 -1.72 -10.32 28.32
N ALA A 108 -2.42 -9.33 28.86
CA ALA A 108 -3.70 -9.53 29.53
C ALA A 108 -4.80 -10.05 28.59
N GLN A 109 -4.71 -9.72 27.29
CA GLN A 109 -5.63 -10.17 26.24
C GLN A 109 -5.21 -11.48 25.56
N GLY A 110 -4.06 -12.06 25.92
CA GLY A 110 -3.54 -13.28 25.30
C GLY A 110 -2.95 -13.09 23.89
N LEU A 111 -2.59 -11.87 23.51
CA LEU A 111 -1.87 -11.58 22.26
C LEU A 111 -0.41 -12.05 22.37
N ASN A 112 0.22 -12.34 21.23
CA ASN A 112 1.61 -12.79 21.17
C ASN A 112 2.58 -11.59 21.23
N PRO A 113 3.32 -11.37 22.34
CA PRO A 113 4.27 -10.26 22.44
C PRO A 113 5.46 -10.37 21.49
N GLY A 114 5.72 -11.55 20.92
CA GLY A 114 6.78 -11.78 19.92
C GLY A 114 6.37 -11.48 18.48
N ARG A 115 5.11 -11.12 18.22
CA ARG A 115 4.64 -10.71 16.88
C ARG A 115 4.77 -9.20 16.73
N THR A 116 4.93 -8.72 15.49
CA THR A 116 4.86 -7.28 15.18
C THR A 116 3.54 -6.69 15.65
N PHE A 117 3.60 -5.52 16.31
CA PHE A 117 2.46 -4.69 16.66
C PHE A 117 2.43 -3.46 15.75
N HIS A 118 1.38 -3.34 14.95
CA HIS A 118 1.21 -2.19 14.06
C HIS A 118 0.68 -0.98 14.82
N ASN A 119 1.37 0.15 14.72
CA ASN A 119 0.88 1.45 15.21
C ASN A 119 -0.08 2.05 14.17
N LEU A 120 -1.38 2.07 14.50
CA LEU A 120 -2.46 2.46 13.61
C LEU A 120 -3.10 3.80 14.01
N ASN A 121 -2.28 4.76 14.44
CA ASN A 121 -2.74 6.10 14.85
C ASN A 121 -3.33 6.94 13.71
N ALA A 122 -2.96 6.71 12.46
CA ALA A 122 -3.43 7.53 11.34
C ALA A 122 -4.82 7.10 10.87
N VAL A 123 -5.72 8.07 10.70
CA VAL A 123 -7.12 7.85 10.27
C VAL A 123 -7.56 8.74 9.11
N GLN A 124 -6.74 9.74 8.77
CA GLN A 124 -7.05 10.71 7.73
C GLN A 124 -6.45 10.29 6.39
N GLN A 125 -7.23 10.48 5.34
CA GLN A 125 -6.78 10.38 3.96
C GLN A 125 -6.18 11.71 3.48
N VAL A 126 -5.65 11.73 2.26
CA VAL A 126 -4.98 12.91 1.69
C VAL A 126 -5.93 14.10 1.52
N ASP A 127 -7.22 13.83 1.38
CA ASP A 127 -8.29 14.83 1.31
C ASP A 127 -8.75 15.36 2.68
N GLY A 128 -8.15 14.86 3.76
CA GLY A 128 -8.51 15.20 5.14
C GLY A 128 -9.78 14.51 5.64
N LEU A 129 -10.42 13.68 4.82
CA LEU A 129 -11.61 12.94 5.20
C LEU A 129 -11.24 11.61 5.86
N ILE A 130 -12.17 11.12 6.66
CA ILE A 130 -12.11 9.81 7.32
C ILE A 130 -13.01 8.87 6.51
N LEU A 131 -12.51 7.65 6.26
CA LEU A 131 -13.35 6.55 5.80
C LEU A 131 -13.87 5.82 7.03
N GLU A 132 -15.18 5.62 7.09
CA GLU A 132 -15.83 4.95 8.22
C GLU A 132 -16.10 3.47 7.94
N MET A 133 -15.96 2.67 8.99
CA MET A 133 -16.42 1.30 9.03
C MET A 133 -17.95 1.26 9.18
N GLY A 134 -18.60 0.36 8.45
CA GLY A 134 -20.06 0.23 8.41
C GLY A 134 -20.52 -1.06 7.74
N GLY A 135 -21.83 -1.26 7.62
CA GLY A 135 -22.37 -2.49 7.03
C GLY A 135 -22.28 -3.68 7.99
N ALA A 136 -21.57 -4.75 7.59
CA ALA A 136 -21.45 -6.02 8.31
C ALA A 136 -20.45 -6.00 9.48
N VAL A 137 -20.26 -4.83 10.10
CA VAL A 137 -19.40 -4.65 11.28
C VAL A 137 -20.25 -4.73 12.57
N PRO A 138 -19.68 -5.18 13.70
CA PRO A 138 -20.35 -5.10 14.99
C PRO A 138 -20.79 -3.67 15.32
N THR A 139 -21.87 -3.49 16.09
CA THR A 139 -22.39 -2.16 16.47
C THR A 139 -21.32 -1.26 17.10
N ALA A 140 -20.42 -1.83 17.91
CA ALA A 140 -19.32 -1.07 18.53
C ALA A 140 -18.27 -0.55 17.53
N GLN A 141 -18.23 -1.09 16.31
CA GLN A 141 -17.30 -0.70 15.24
C GLN A 141 -17.96 0.20 14.18
N GLN A 142 -19.28 0.39 14.21
CA GLN A 142 -19.96 1.29 13.27
C GLN A 142 -19.49 2.74 13.47
N GLY A 143 -19.13 3.41 12.39
CA GLY A 143 -18.61 4.80 12.41
C GLY A 143 -17.16 4.92 12.89
N GLN A 144 -16.51 3.82 13.30
CA GLN A 144 -15.09 3.86 13.64
C GLN A 144 -14.24 4.05 12.37
N PRO A 145 -13.10 4.76 12.44
CA PRO A 145 -12.29 5.05 11.27
C PRO A 145 -11.56 3.80 10.76
N VAL A 146 -11.46 3.68 9.44
CA VAL A 146 -10.40 2.90 8.79
C VAL A 146 -9.07 3.55 9.13
N ARG A 147 -8.07 2.72 9.47
CA ARG A 147 -6.76 3.17 9.94
C ARG A 147 -5.69 2.94 8.89
N PHE A 148 -4.64 3.75 8.92
CA PHE A 148 -3.58 3.74 7.92
C PHE A 148 -2.20 3.59 8.55
N GLN A 149 -1.29 2.95 7.82
CA GLN A 149 0.11 2.86 8.18
C GLN A 149 0.98 3.05 6.94
N LEU A 150 2.09 3.77 7.09
CA LEU A 150 3.12 3.94 6.06
C LEU A 150 4.38 3.19 6.49
N LEU A 151 4.97 2.44 5.57
CA LEU A 151 6.20 1.68 5.79
C LEU A 151 7.17 1.92 4.63
N MET A 152 8.47 1.80 4.86
CA MET A 152 9.50 2.00 3.84
C MET A 152 10.57 0.91 3.86
N GLY A 153 11.12 0.61 2.69
CA GLY A 153 12.24 -0.31 2.51
C GLY A 153 13.57 0.24 3.03
N GLU A 154 14.56 -0.64 3.17
CA GLU A 154 15.89 -0.32 3.71
C GLU A 154 16.58 0.77 2.91
N ASP A 155 16.65 0.62 1.59
CA ASP A 155 17.29 1.62 0.73
C ASP A 155 16.57 2.98 0.72
N THR A 156 15.26 3.00 0.97
CA THR A 156 14.50 4.25 1.18
C THR A 156 14.91 4.90 2.49
N PHE A 157 14.95 4.12 3.57
CA PHE A 157 15.33 4.56 4.90
C PHE A 157 16.78 5.08 4.92
N ASP A 158 17.72 4.30 4.40
CA ASP A 158 19.14 4.64 4.35
C ASP A 158 19.37 5.93 3.57
N TYR A 159 18.70 6.11 2.43
CA TYR A 159 18.76 7.35 1.67
C TYR A 159 18.23 8.55 2.48
N ILE A 160 17.10 8.40 3.19
CA ILE A 160 16.54 9.44 4.05
C ILE A 160 17.51 9.84 5.18
N VAL A 161 18.14 8.86 5.83
CA VAL A 161 19.11 9.08 6.90
C VAL A 161 20.39 9.71 6.37
N GLN A 162 20.95 9.17 5.28
CA GLN A 162 22.16 9.67 4.64
C GLN A 162 22.00 11.13 4.17
N LYS A 163 20.83 11.48 3.61
CA LYS A 163 20.51 12.86 3.22
C LYS A 163 20.05 13.73 4.37
N GLN A 164 19.89 13.17 5.57
CA GLN A 164 19.39 13.83 6.78
C GLN A 164 18.01 14.46 6.61
N VAL A 165 17.17 13.94 5.71
CA VAL A 165 15.84 14.51 5.39
C VAL A 165 14.71 13.92 6.25
N TYR A 166 15.04 13.13 7.27
CA TYR A 166 14.08 12.63 8.28
C TYR A 166 13.50 13.75 9.17
N ASN A 167 14.07 14.95 9.14
CA ASN A 167 13.53 16.14 9.81
C ASN A 167 13.42 17.32 8.84
N VAL A 168 12.63 18.34 9.22
CA VAL A 168 12.36 19.49 8.35
C VAL A 168 13.61 20.36 8.17
N ASN A 169 14.52 20.39 9.15
CA ASN A 169 15.77 21.15 9.07
C ASN A 169 16.64 20.65 7.91
N GLY A 170 16.77 19.33 7.75
CA GLY A 170 17.48 18.73 6.62
C GLY A 170 16.79 18.96 5.28
N GLN A 171 15.45 18.87 5.23
CA GLN A 171 14.69 19.22 4.02
C GLN A 171 14.85 20.69 3.63
N ALA A 172 14.92 21.60 4.62
CA ALA A 172 15.19 23.02 4.42
C ALA A 172 16.62 23.35 4.01
N ALA A 173 17.56 22.42 4.21
CA ALA A 173 18.95 22.54 3.77
C ALA A 173 19.17 22.04 2.33
N LEU A 174 18.16 21.45 1.68
CA LEU A 174 18.28 20.94 0.31
C LEU A 174 18.64 22.06 -0.68
N THR A 175 19.68 21.81 -1.48
CA THR A 175 20.12 22.67 -2.59
C THR A 175 19.75 22.10 -3.96
N SER A 176 19.21 20.88 -4.00
CA SER A 176 18.78 20.19 -5.21
C SER A 176 17.65 19.23 -4.91
N ASN A 177 17.02 18.73 -5.97
CA ASN A 177 16.06 17.63 -5.90
C ASN A 177 16.68 16.38 -5.26
N LEU A 178 15.85 15.60 -4.58
CA LEU A 178 16.17 14.23 -4.18
C LEU A 178 16.03 13.28 -5.37
N ALA A 179 16.87 12.24 -5.38
CA ALA A 179 16.81 11.13 -6.31
C ALA A 179 17.08 9.84 -5.52
N PHE A 180 16.01 9.16 -5.13
CA PHE A 180 16.10 7.91 -4.37
C PHE A 180 16.78 6.81 -5.21
N PRO A 181 17.40 5.80 -4.59
CA PRO A 181 17.98 4.66 -5.30
C PRO A 181 16.89 3.86 -6.03
N SER A 182 17.25 3.17 -7.13
CA SER A 182 16.28 2.38 -7.89
C SER A 182 15.59 1.31 -7.06
N THR A 183 16.26 0.82 -6.01
CA THR A 183 15.77 -0.17 -5.05
C THR A 183 14.98 0.43 -3.88
N ALA A 184 14.56 1.69 -3.98
CA ALA A 184 13.66 2.31 -3.00
C ALA A 184 12.23 1.74 -3.10
N TRP A 185 11.62 1.48 -1.94
CA TRP A 185 10.24 1.02 -1.79
C TRP A 185 9.51 1.79 -0.67
N GLU A 186 8.22 2.03 -0.86
CA GLU A 186 7.28 2.49 0.17
C GLU A 186 5.95 1.74 0.06
N LEU A 187 5.33 1.51 1.22
CA LEU A 187 4.01 0.90 1.34
C LEU A 187 3.06 1.83 2.10
N LYS A 188 1.78 1.78 1.72
CA LYS A 188 0.70 2.36 2.52
C LYS A 188 -0.39 1.31 2.72
N ALA A 189 -0.64 0.92 3.96
CA ALA A 189 -1.63 -0.08 4.33
C ALA A 189 -2.89 0.59 4.92
N ALA A 190 -4.07 0.05 4.61
CA ALA A 190 -5.35 0.38 5.21
C ALA A 190 -5.87 -0.79 6.06
N TRP A 191 -6.54 -0.48 7.17
CA TRP A 191 -6.87 -1.44 8.21
C TRP A 191 -8.29 -1.24 8.77
N LEU A 192 -9.04 -2.34 8.85
CA LEU A 192 -10.28 -2.42 9.63
C LEU A 192 -9.93 -2.79 11.07
N TRP A 193 -10.38 -1.97 12.04
CA TRP A 193 -10.13 -2.23 13.45
C TRP A 193 -11.06 -3.33 13.98
N ILE A 194 -10.48 -4.36 14.60
CA ILE A 194 -11.24 -5.48 15.19
C ILE A 194 -11.34 -5.32 16.70
N GLY A 195 -10.27 -4.85 17.34
CA GLY A 195 -10.11 -4.92 18.79
C GLY A 195 -9.88 -6.37 19.22
N ASN A 196 -10.54 -6.83 20.29
CA ASN A 196 -10.40 -8.20 20.80
C ASN A 196 -11.69 -9.02 20.63
N ASN A 197 -12.45 -8.78 19.55
CA ASN A 197 -13.69 -9.50 19.26
C ASN A 197 -13.38 -10.76 18.41
N PRO A 198 -13.47 -11.98 18.97
CA PRO A 198 -13.11 -13.20 18.26
C PRO A 198 -14.07 -13.54 17.11
N ASP A 199 -15.37 -13.27 17.25
CA ASP A 199 -16.37 -13.55 16.21
C ASP A 199 -16.13 -12.65 15.00
N TYR A 200 -15.88 -11.36 15.23
CA TYR A 200 -15.58 -10.43 14.14
C TYR A 200 -14.23 -10.72 13.49
N GLN A 201 -13.23 -11.11 14.28
CA GLN A 201 -11.95 -11.59 13.76
C GLN A 201 -12.15 -12.81 12.84
N GLN A 202 -12.91 -13.81 13.29
CA GLN A 202 -13.18 -15.02 12.51
C GLN A 202 -13.98 -14.70 11.24
N GLN A 203 -14.94 -13.78 11.32
CA GLN A 203 -15.70 -13.34 10.15
C GLN A 203 -14.77 -12.72 9.08
N LEU A 204 -13.87 -11.81 9.47
CA LEU A 204 -12.90 -11.22 8.54
C LEU A 204 -11.90 -12.24 8.02
N GLN A 205 -11.45 -13.20 8.83
CA GLN A 205 -10.63 -14.32 8.35
C GLN A 205 -11.37 -15.18 7.32
N GLY A 206 -12.67 -15.44 7.53
CA GLY A 206 -13.53 -16.16 6.58
C GLY A 206 -13.70 -15.42 5.26
N ASP A 207 -13.72 -14.09 5.30
CA ASP A 207 -13.69 -13.22 4.11
C ASP A 207 -12.26 -12.99 3.55
N GLY A 208 -11.28 -13.75 4.05
CA GLY A 208 -9.91 -13.82 3.54
C GLY A 208 -9.03 -12.62 3.84
N TYR A 209 -9.34 -11.84 4.88
CA TYR A 209 -8.47 -10.76 5.34
C TYR A 209 -7.26 -11.32 6.09
N TYR A 210 -6.10 -10.71 5.86
CA TYR A 210 -4.93 -10.90 6.72
C TYR A 210 -5.12 -10.16 8.05
N ILE A 211 -4.97 -10.88 9.16
CA ILE A 211 -5.15 -10.34 10.52
C ILE A 211 -3.80 -10.12 11.21
N ALA A 212 -3.56 -8.91 11.66
CA ALA A 212 -2.36 -8.50 12.40
C ALA A 212 -2.70 -8.03 13.82
N GLN A 213 -1.72 -8.06 14.72
CA GLN A 213 -1.82 -7.41 16.02
C GLN A 213 -1.50 -5.92 15.86
N ALA A 214 -2.27 -5.08 16.52
CA ALA A 214 -2.17 -3.64 16.37
C ALA A 214 -2.54 -2.90 17.64
N TYR A 215 -2.16 -1.63 17.67
CA TYR A 215 -2.61 -0.69 18.66
C TYR A 215 -2.83 0.69 18.04
N HIS A 216 -3.62 1.51 18.73
CA HIS A 216 -3.69 2.94 18.46
C HIS A 216 -3.93 3.68 19.78
N GLN A 217 -3.48 4.93 19.83
CA GLN A 217 -3.71 5.83 20.93
C GLN A 217 -5.05 6.54 20.77
N GLN A 218 -5.79 6.64 21.87
CA GLN A 218 -7.02 7.40 21.98
C GLN A 218 -6.72 8.84 22.44
N ASP A 219 -7.67 9.75 22.29
CA ASP A 219 -7.51 11.17 22.65
C ASP A 219 -7.15 11.40 24.13
N ASN A 220 -7.55 10.47 25.02
CA ASN A 220 -7.20 10.50 26.45
C ASN A 220 -5.79 9.98 26.75
N GLY A 221 -4.99 9.67 25.73
CA GLY A 221 -3.64 9.15 25.84
C GLY A 221 -3.54 7.63 26.09
N GLN A 222 -4.65 6.93 26.32
CA GLN A 222 -4.68 5.48 26.50
C GLN A 222 -4.54 4.74 25.17
N TYR A 223 -4.07 3.49 25.23
CA TYR A 223 -3.96 2.65 24.05
C TYR A 223 -5.15 1.68 23.95
N GLN A 224 -5.75 1.59 22.77
CA GLN A 224 -6.50 0.39 22.40
C GLN A 224 -5.53 -0.61 21.78
N VAL A 225 -5.61 -1.86 22.24
CA VAL A 225 -4.77 -2.97 21.80
C VAL A 225 -5.68 -4.10 21.36
N GLY A 226 -5.34 -4.76 20.26
CA GLY A 226 -6.12 -5.86 19.70
C GLY A 226 -5.64 -6.24 18.30
N TYR A 227 -6.59 -6.58 17.44
CA TYR A 227 -6.36 -6.99 16.07
C TYR A 227 -6.87 -5.97 15.05
N ALA A 228 -6.32 -6.05 13.85
CA ALA A 228 -6.81 -5.33 12.68
C ALA A 228 -6.69 -6.20 11.43
N ALA A 229 -7.56 -5.96 10.45
CA ALA A 229 -7.59 -6.65 9.16
C ALA A 229 -7.09 -5.75 8.03
N LEU A 230 -6.13 -6.23 7.22
CA LEU A 230 -5.58 -5.49 6.09
C LEU A 230 -6.63 -5.36 4.97
N SER A 231 -7.18 -4.18 4.75
CA SER A 231 -8.21 -3.93 3.72
C SER A 231 -7.65 -3.44 2.39
N GLY A 232 -6.46 -2.83 2.40
CA GLY A 232 -5.80 -2.35 1.18
C GLY A 232 -4.31 -2.10 1.37
N LEU A 233 -3.56 -2.16 0.28
CA LEU A 233 -2.12 -1.95 0.26
C LEU A 233 -1.70 -1.25 -1.04
N HIS A 234 -1.14 -0.05 -0.92
CA HIS A 234 -0.29 0.54 -1.95
C HIS A 234 1.11 -0.03 -1.84
N VAL A 235 1.68 -0.42 -2.97
CA VAL A 235 3.07 -0.82 -3.13
C VAL A 235 3.71 0.11 -4.14
N VAL A 236 4.73 0.86 -3.72
CA VAL A 236 5.40 1.86 -4.56
C VAL A 236 6.89 1.57 -4.57
N ASN A 237 7.51 1.54 -5.74
CA ASN A 237 8.95 1.28 -5.87
C ASN A 237 9.60 2.06 -7.00
N LYS A 238 10.91 2.24 -6.93
CA LYS A 238 11.68 3.00 -7.91
C LYS A 238 12.35 2.14 -8.99
N LEU A 239 11.73 1.02 -9.37
CA LEU A 239 12.21 0.19 -10.48
C LEU A 239 12.50 1.06 -11.71
N ASN A 240 11.54 1.93 -12.06
CA ASN A 240 11.67 2.93 -13.11
C ASN A 240 12.05 4.30 -12.55
N PRO A 241 12.72 5.18 -13.33
CA PRO A 241 13.03 6.54 -12.90
C PRO A 241 11.81 7.33 -12.41
N GLN A 242 10.65 7.07 -13.04
CA GLN A 242 9.36 7.69 -12.72
C GLN A 242 8.59 7.00 -11.59
N TRP A 243 9.16 5.94 -10.99
CA TRP A 243 8.53 5.03 -10.04
C TRP A 243 7.52 4.06 -10.66
N VAL A 244 7.02 3.14 -9.86
CA VAL A 244 5.95 2.21 -10.15
C VAL A 244 5.02 2.25 -8.94
N TRP A 245 3.72 2.41 -9.22
CA TRP A 245 2.65 2.41 -8.25
C TRP A 245 1.73 1.23 -8.51
N THR A 246 1.42 0.49 -7.45
CA THR A 246 0.54 -0.67 -7.50
C THR A 246 -0.42 -0.61 -6.33
N THR A 247 -1.69 -0.98 -6.54
CA THR A 247 -2.68 -0.98 -5.45
C THR A 247 -3.50 -2.25 -5.40
N PHE A 248 -3.55 -2.85 -4.21
CA PHE A 248 -4.31 -4.06 -3.90
C PHE A 248 -5.38 -3.74 -2.85
N GLU A 249 -6.52 -4.40 -2.95
CA GLU A 249 -7.56 -4.35 -1.91
C GLU A 249 -8.29 -5.68 -1.75
N ASN A 250 -8.91 -5.89 -0.59
CA ASN A 250 -9.77 -7.05 -0.39
C ASN A 250 -11.13 -6.84 -1.09
N ARG A 251 -11.54 -7.84 -1.87
CA ARG A 251 -12.80 -7.84 -2.64
C ARG A 251 -14.07 -7.68 -1.78
N ASN A 252 -13.97 -7.97 -0.48
CA ASN A 252 -15.07 -7.88 0.47
C ASN A 252 -15.16 -6.51 1.16
N ASN A 253 -14.33 -5.52 0.81
CA ASN A 253 -14.29 -4.22 1.49
C ASN A 253 -15.65 -3.50 1.55
N GLY A 254 -16.46 -3.62 0.51
CA GLY A 254 -17.81 -3.01 0.47
C GLY A 254 -18.79 -3.56 1.51
N LYS A 255 -18.49 -4.71 2.13
CA LYS A 255 -19.27 -5.21 3.26
C LYS A 255 -18.99 -4.45 4.56
N TYR A 256 -17.82 -3.84 4.69
CA TYR A 256 -17.28 -3.37 5.98
C TYR A 256 -16.98 -1.87 6.04
N THR A 257 -17.10 -1.17 4.92
CA THR A 257 -16.84 0.27 4.83
C THR A 257 -17.94 0.96 4.03
N VAL A 258 -18.19 2.22 4.37
CA VAL A 258 -19.28 3.00 3.78
C VAL A 258 -18.81 4.37 3.31
N THR A 259 -19.53 4.94 2.36
CA THR A 259 -19.34 6.32 1.91
C THR A 259 -19.80 7.30 3.00
N ASN A 260 -19.26 8.52 2.95
CA ASN A 260 -19.69 9.62 3.81
C ASN A 260 -21.03 10.25 3.35
N ALA A 261 -21.78 9.59 2.47
CA ALA A 261 -23.09 10.04 2.02
C ALA A 261 -24.13 9.90 3.14
N ILE A 262 -25.24 10.63 3.03
CA ILE A 262 -26.38 10.51 3.95
C ILE A 262 -27.62 10.14 3.11
N PRO A 263 -28.15 8.91 3.22
CA PRO A 263 -27.67 7.81 4.06
C PRO A 263 -26.35 7.19 3.54
N PRO A 264 -25.54 6.57 4.42
CA PRO A 264 -24.29 5.94 4.02
C PRO A 264 -24.56 4.72 3.13
N THR A 265 -23.72 4.53 2.12
CA THR A 265 -23.80 3.40 1.18
C THR A 265 -22.51 2.56 1.22
N PRO A 266 -22.56 1.26 0.88
CA PRO A 266 -21.35 0.44 0.74
C PRO A 266 -20.27 1.12 -0.10
N MET A 267 -19.04 1.17 0.43
CA MET A 267 -17.90 1.68 -0.31
C MET A 267 -17.55 0.72 -1.45
N SER A 268 -17.35 1.26 -2.65
CA SER A 268 -16.94 0.49 -3.83
C SER A 268 -15.79 1.18 -4.53
N ASN A 269 -14.98 0.41 -5.24
CA ASN A 269 -13.94 0.95 -6.09
C ASN A 269 -14.53 1.39 -7.43
N SER A 270 -14.60 2.69 -7.65
CA SER A 270 -15.17 3.30 -8.85
C SER A 270 -14.24 3.24 -10.07
N THR A 271 -12.95 3.01 -9.86
CA THR A 271 -12.01 2.76 -10.97
C THR A 271 -11.99 1.28 -11.36
N GLY A 272 -12.27 0.38 -10.40
CA GLY A 272 -12.26 -1.06 -10.56
C GLY A 272 -10.89 -1.64 -10.96
N PRO A 273 -10.72 -2.97 -10.96
CA PRO A 273 -9.57 -3.58 -11.59
C PRO A 273 -9.51 -3.24 -13.08
N THR A 274 -8.36 -2.77 -13.56
CA THR A 274 -8.12 -2.57 -15.00
C THR A 274 -8.26 -3.90 -15.75
N PRO A 275 -8.55 -3.91 -17.07
CA PRO A 275 -8.66 -5.16 -17.83
C PRO A 275 -7.41 -6.06 -17.74
N ALA A 276 -6.22 -5.45 -17.70
CA ALA A 276 -4.97 -6.19 -17.51
C ALA A 276 -4.88 -6.78 -16.10
N ALA A 277 -5.28 -6.01 -15.07
CA ALA A 277 -5.29 -6.49 -13.69
C ALA A 277 -6.29 -7.64 -13.49
N GLN A 278 -7.47 -7.59 -14.12
CA GLN A 278 -8.46 -8.70 -14.08
C GLN A 278 -7.87 -10.01 -14.60
N THR A 279 -7.09 -9.95 -15.68
CA THR A 279 -6.43 -11.12 -16.27
C THR A 279 -5.39 -11.69 -15.29
N ALA A 280 -4.56 -10.83 -14.71
CA ALA A 280 -3.57 -11.24 -13.71
C ALA A 280 -4.24 -11.78 -12.43
N ASN A 281 -5.28 -11.12 -11.93
CA ASN A 281 -6.05 -11.54 -10.75
C ASN A 281 -6.54 -12.98 -10.89
N THR A 282 -7.16 -13.31 -12.02
CA THR A 282 -7.65 -14.68 -12.29
C THR A 282 -6.55 -15.73 -12.13
N THR A 283 -5.36 -15.44 -12.66
CA THR A 283 -4.21 -16.37 -12.63
C THR A 283 -3.63 -16.48 -11.22
N PHE A 284 -3.34 -15.35 -10.58
CA PHE A 284 -2.66 -15.33 -9.28
C PHE A 284 -3.56 -15.75 -8.12
N GLN A 285 -4.84 -15.41 -8.13
CA GLN A 285 -5.78 -15.87 -7.10
C GLN A 285 -5.96 -17.40 -7.15
N ALA A 286 -5.89 -18.01 -8.33
CA ALA A 286 -5.89 -19.47 -8.47
C ALA A 286 -4.57 -20.10 -7.97
N MET A 287 -3.43 -19.45 -8.21
CA MET A 287 -2.11 -19.93 -7.81
C MET A 287 -1.83 -19.75 -6.31
N TYR A 288 -2.39 -18.72 -5.69
CA TYR A 288 -2.14 -18.34 -4.30
C TYR A 288 -3.46 -18.25 -3.49
N PRO A 289 -4.04 -19.39 -3.07
CA PRO A 289 -5.34 -19.42 -2.39
C PRO A 289 -5.42 -18.56 -1.13
N ALA A 290 -4.31 -18.42 -0.39
CA ALA A 290 -4.25 -17.58 0.82
C ALA A 290 -4.39 -16.07 0.54
N LEU A 291 -4.17 -15.64 -0.71
CA LEU A 291 -4.28 -14.26 -1.17
C LEU A 291 -5.47 -14.06 -2.12
N ALA A 292 -6.29 -15.09 -2.35
CA ALA A 292 -7.33 -15.09 -3.37
C ALA A 292 -8.45 -14.05 -3.17
N GLN A 293 -8.60 -13.53 -1.95
CA GLN A 293 -9.57 -12.47 -1.63
C GLN A 293 -9.01 -11.06 -1.82
N TYR A 294 -7.71 -10.92 -2.07
CA TYR A 294 -7.11 -9.66 -2.52
C TYR A 294 -7.11 -9.60 -4.04
N GLU A 295 -7.29 -8.41 -4.59
CA GLU A 295 -7.21 -8.17 -6.02
C GLU A 295 -6.34 -6.96 -6.32
N LEU A 296 -5.55 -7.07 -7.39
CA LEU A 296 -4.87 -5.93 -7.98
C LEU A 296 -5.93 -5.05 -8.66
N ILE A 297 -5.98 -3.77 -8.31
CA ILE A 297 -6.77 -2.81 -9.07
C ILE A 297 -6.00 -2.41 -10.32
N GLY A 298 -4.69 -2.18 -10.21
CA GLY A 298 -3.87 -1.87 -11.37
C GLY A 298 -2.45 -1.47 -11.00
N THR A 299 -1.62 -1.35 -12.04
CA THR A 299 -0.24 -0.87 -11.97
C THR A 299 -0.13 0.41 -12.81
N GLN A 300 0.52 1.43 -12.27
CA GLN A 300 0.88 2.67 -12.95
C GLN A 300 2.39 2.82 -12.91
N SER A 301 3.04 3.07 -14.04
CA SER A 301 4.46 3.50 -14.10
C SER A 301 4.65 4.81 -14.86
N GLU A 302 3.52 5.42 -15.18
CA GLU A 302 3.29 6.70 -15.83
C GLU A 302 1.86 7.14 -15.44
N THR A 303 1.35 8.23 -16.01
CA THR A 303 -0.05 8.67 -15.77
C THR A 303 -1.09 7.83 -16.54
N ASN A 304 -0.80 6.55 -16.82
CA ASN A 304 -1.69 5.60 -17.46
C ASN A 304 -1.82 4.32 -16.58
N PRO A 305 -3.05 3.88 -16.23
CA PRO A 305 -4.32 4.59 -16.42
C PRO A 305 -4.29 5.97 -15.77
N LYS A 306 -5.07 6.93 -16.28
CA LYS A 306 -5.11 8.28 -15.71
C LYS A 306 -5.54 8.29 -14.24
N LEU A 307 -6.55 7.49 -13.94
CA LEU A 307 -7.09 7.31 -12.60
C LEU A 307 -6.90 5.86 -12.17
N LEU A 308 -6.48 5.68 -10.92
CA LEU A 308 -6.37 4.40 -10.25
C LEU A 308 -6.59 4.66 -8.76
N ALA A 309 -7.74 4.25 -8.26
CA ALA A 309 -8.12 4.45 -6.87
C ALA A 309 -8.15 3.11 -6.15
N ASN A 310 -7.90 3.14 -4.85
CA ASN A 310 -8.25 2.11 -3.90
C ASN A 310 -9.48 2.57 -3.12
N SER A 311 -10.47 1.69 -2.96
CA SER A 311 -11.71 2.03 -2.24
C SER A 311 -11.47 2.43 -0.78
N GLN A 312 -10.33 2.00 -0.19
CA GLN A 312 -9.98 2.26 1.19
C GLN A 312 -9.05 3.46 1.37
N LEU A 313 -8.08 3.62 0.46
CA LEU A 313 -7.00 4.60 0.60
C LEU A 313 -7.28 5.94 -0.12
N GLU A 314 -8.22 5.94 -1.08
CA GLU A 314 -8.65 7.10 -1.87
C GLU A 314 -10.18 7.30 -1.87
N SER A 315 -10.85 6.86 -0.81
CA SER A 315 -12.29 6.57 -0.77
C SER A 315 -13.18 7.72 -1.26
N ALA A 316 -12.88 8.97 -0.91
CA ALA A 316 -13.70 10.14 -1.22
C ALA A 316 -13.21 10.97 -2.42
N PHE A 317 -12.06 10.64 -3.00
CA PHE A 317 -11.52 11.34 -4.18
C PHE A 317 -11.17 10.41 -5.35
N GLN A 318 -11.75 9.22 -5.39
CA GLN A 318 -11.47 8.20 -6.42
C GLN A 318 -11.55 8.73 -7.87
N SER A 319 -12.52 9.61 -8.16
CA SER A 319 -12.70 10.24 -9.49
C SER A 319 -11.57 11.19 -9.90
N GLN A 320 -10.64 11.46 -8.99
CA GLN A 320 -9.48 12.32 -9.18
C GLN A 320 -8.19 11.64 -8.67
N SER A 321 -8.25 10.35 -8.33
CA SER A 321 -7.11 9.60 -7.84
C SER A 321 -6.16 9.27 -8.99
N SER A 322 -5.24 10.18 -9.28
CA SER A 322 -4.07 9.90 -10.09
C SER A 322 -2.86 9.88 -9.19
N CYS A 323 -2.55 8.71 -8.61
CA CYS A 323 -1.46 8.55 -7.66
C CYS A 323 -0.15 9.05 -8.25
N PHE A 324 0.11 8.75 -9.52
CA PHE A 324 1.29 9.21 -10.26
C PHE A 324 1.38 10.73 -10.40
N ALA A 325 0.32 11.39 -10.86
CA ALA A 325 0.31 12.84 -11.02
C ALA A 325 0.42 13.55 -9.65
N CYS A 326 -0.28 13.03 -8.63
CA CYS A 326 -0.25 13.58 -7.29
C CYS A 326 1.11 13.40 -6.61
N HIS A 327 1.69 12.20 -6.64
CA HIS A 327 3.00 11.94 -6.04
C HIS A 327 4.15 12.62 -6.77
N GLY A 328 4.03 12.82 -8.09
CA GLY A 328 4.97 13.64 -8.85
C GLY A 328 5.03 15.10 -8.40
N THR A 329 4.10 15.57 -7.56
CA THR A 329 4.14 16.91 -6.94
C THR A 329 4.91 16.99 -5.62
N ALA A 330 5.43 15.87 -5.10
CA ALA A 330 6.21 15.85 -3.86
C ALA A 330 7.40 16.81 -3.96
N ALA A 331 7.34 17.93 -3.24
CA ALA A 331 8.36 18.96 -3.27
C ALA A 331 8.33 19.80 -1.99
N TYR A 332 9.50 20.33 -1.61
CA TYR A 332 9.66 21.18 -0.45
C TYR A 332 10.46 22.44 -0.79
N SER A 333 10.05 23.56 -0.19
CA SER A 333 10.73 24.84 -0.26
C SER A 333 10.96 25.36 1.14
N LYS A 334 12.18 25.84 1.42
CA LYS A 334 12.50 26.48 2.69
C LYS A 334 11.59 27.69 2.99
N THR A 335 11.15 28.41 1.96
CA THR A 335 10.33 29.63 2.12
C THR A 335 8.84 29.39 1.93
N LYS A 336 8.44 28.39 1.14
CA LYS A 336 7.02 28.10 0.84
C LYS A 336 6.47 26.87 1.57
N GLY A 337 7.33 26.08 2.23
CA GLY A 337 6.96 24.80 2.82
C GLY A 337 6.78 23.70 1.77
N TYR A 338 5.93 22.70 2.08
CA TYR A 338 5.57 21.66 1.13
C TYR A 338 4.71 22.20 0.00
N PHE A 339 4.92 21.68 -1.22
CA PHE A 339 4.11 22.05 -2.37
C PHE A 339 2.62 21.76 -2.12
N ASN A 340 1.77 22.75 -2.37
CA ASN A 340 0.34 22.59 -2.24
C ASN A 340 -0.25 22.06 -3.54
N PHE A 341 -0.50 20.76 -3.59
CA PHE A 341 -1.10 20.09 -4.75
C PHE A 341 -2.63 20.23 -4.80
N ALA A 342 -3.28 20.72 -3.74
CA ALA A 342 -4.73 20.96 -3.74
C ALA A 342 -5.07 22.16 -4.63
N GLN A 343 -5.82 21.92 -5.69
CA GLN A 343 -6.26 22.92 -6.66
C GLN A 343 -7.70 23.35 -6.36
N LYS A 344 -8.04 24.62 -6.55
CA LYS A 344 -9.41 25.10 -6.39
C LYS A 344 -10.17 24.94 -7.71
N GLN A 345 -11.32 24.28 -7.69
CA GLN A 345 -12.21 24.19 -8.86
C GLN A 345 -13.68 24.27 -8.43
N GLN A 346 -14.43 25.20 -9.03
CA GLN A 346 -15.89 25.36 -8.82
C GLN A 346 -16.34 25.38 -7.34
N GLY A 347 -15.55 26.02 -6.48
CA GLY A 347 -15.84 26.10 -5.04
C GLY A 347 -15.43 24.86 -4.21
N GLY A 348 -14.89 23.82 -4.85
CA GLY A 348 -14.30 22.64 -4.23
C GLY A 348 -12.78 22.56 -4.36
N ILE A 349 -12.22 21.48 -3.82
CA ILE A 349 -10.82 21.10 -3.94
C ILE A 349 -10.71 19.93 -4.91
N VAL A 350 -9.74 20.01 -5.82
CA VAL A 350 -9.39 18.94 -6.74
C VAL A 350 -7.90 18.61 -6.71
N TYR A 351 -7.55 17.43 -7.18
CA TYR A 351 -6.18 16.91 -7.19
C TYR A 351 -5.63 16.77 -8.62
N PRO A 352 -4.30 16.87 -8.80
CA PRO A 352 -3.69 16.70 -10.12
C PRO A 352 -4.00 15.31 -10.68
N THR A 353 -4.52 15.29 -11.91
CA THR A 353 -4.75 14.05 -12.68
C THR A 353 -3.85 13.93 -13.92
N ALA A 354 -2.91 14.86 -14.05
CA ALA A 354 -1.90 14.92 -15.09
C ALA A 354 -0.64 15.55 -14.50
N GLU A 355 0.49 15.37 -15.19
CA GLU A 355 1.76 15.96 -14.78
C GLU A 355 1.65 17.48 -14.61
N VAL A 356 2.11 17.96 -13.46
CA VAL A 356 2.16 19.40 -13.17
C VAL A 356 3.41 19.98 -13.83
N PRO A 357 3.31 21.09 -14.58
CA PRO A 357 4.46 21.68 -15.28
C PRO A 357 5.63 21.99 -14.35
N ALA A 358 6.86 21.77 -14.83
CA ALA A 358 8.08 22.03 -14.06
C ALA A 358 8.16 23.48 -13.54
N SER A 359 7.59 24.45 -14.25
CA SER A 359 7.53 25.86 -13.86
C SER A 359 6.81 26.11 -12.53
N GLU A 360 5.82 25.27 -12.17
CA GLU A 360 5.10 25.39 -10.90
C GLU A 360 5.99 25.08 -9.69
N PHE A 361 7.07 24.32 -9.91
CA PHE A 361 8.04 23.96 -8.88
C PHE A 361 9.16 25.00 -8.72
N ALA A 362 9.02 26.20 -9.30
CA ALA A 362 10.00 27.27 -9.13
C ALA A 362 10.21 27.61 -7.64
N GLY A 363 11.45 27.41 -7.17
CA GLY A 363 11.84 27.62 -5.76
C GLY A 363 11.51 26.45 -4.82
N TYR A 364 11.16 25.28 -5.36
CA TYR A 364 11.04 24.02 -4.64
C TYR A 364 12.14 23.05 -5.06
N ASN A 365 12.56 22.19 -4.13
CA ASN A 365 13.27 20.96 -4.43
C ASN A 365 12.26 19.81 -4.48
N LYS A 366 12.27 19.04 -5.56
CA LYS A 366 11.49 17.80 -5.64
C LYS A 366 11.97 16.82 -4.58
N LEU A 367 11.02 16.15 -3.95
CA LEU A 367 11.24 15.05 -3.02
C LEU A 367 11.11 13.70 -3.75
N ASP A 368 11.46 13.71 -5.03
CA ASP A 368 11.27 12.61 -5.97
C ASP A 368 9.76 12.26 -6.11
N PHE A 369 9.28 11.23 -5.42
CA PHE A 369 7.89 10.77 -5.40
C PHE A 369 7.40 10.46 -3.96
N VAL A 370 8.23 10.81 -2.96
CA VAL A 370 8.14 10.34 -1.57
C VAL A 370 7.43 11.39 -0.71
N TRP A 371 6.11 11.28 -0.63
CA TRP A 371 5.28 12.17 0.22
C TRP A 371 5.40 11.87 1.72
N SER A 372 5.92 10.70 2.12
CA SER A 372 6.09 10.37 3.54
C SER A 372 7.02 11.36 4.26
N LEU A 373 7.95 12.00 3.54
CA LEU A 373 8.82 13.06 4.03
C LEU A 373 8.04 14.23 4.64
N LYS A 374 6.79 14.45 4.25
CA LYS A 374 5.89 15.45 4.84
C LYS A 374 5.63 15.24 6.33
N ARG A 375 5.84 14.02 6.85
CA ARG A 375 5.65 13.69 8.27
C ARG A 375 6.80 14.17 9.16
N ALA A 376 7.93 14.57 8.57
CA ALA A 376 9.08 15.11 9.27
C ALA A 376 8.68 16.26 10.20
N GLN A 377 9.28 16.27 11.39
CA GLN A 377 9.12 17.33 12.39
C GLN A 377 10.34 18.27 12.37
N TRP A 378 10.16 19.49 12.85
CA TRP A 378 11.28 20.39 13.08
C TRP A 378 12.14 19.88 14.23
N GLN A 379 13.45 19.91 14.04
CA GLN A 379 14.41 19.83 15.12
C GLN A 379 14.45 21.19 15.81
N ARG A 380 13.96 21.22 17.05
CA ARG A 380 13.89 22.41 17.90
C ARG A 380 15.11 22.54 18.79
#